data_AF-A0A194X8N1-F1
#
_entry.id   AF-A0A194X8N1-F1
#
_cell.length_a   1.000
_cell.length_b   1.000
_cell.length_c   1.000
_cell.angle_alpha   90.00
_cell.angle_beta   90.00
_cell.angle_gamma   90.00
#
_symmetry.space_group_name_H-M   'P 1'
#
loop_
_entity.id
_entity.type
_entity.pdbx_description
1 polymer ?
#
loop_
_entity_poly.entity_id
_entity_poly.type
_entity_poly.pdbx_seq_one_letter_code
_entity_poly.pdbx_strand_id
1 'polypeptide(L)'
;MSNSGAPFSHWYLSKQALTSCAGCPPIDLSTLPADDTRVLSKQRGAIVLELNSSLVYKSGSRIRRNEEVAMRLVKQYTDVPVPDIMFSAYHSEGGNIGMTIIPKSPLQFS
;
A
#
# COMPACT_ATOMS: atom_id res chain seq x y z
N MET A 1 23.66 -10.70 -28.04
CA MET A 1 22.50 -10.18 -28.80
C MET A 1 21.37 -11.17 -28.61
N SER A 2 20.13 -10.87 -28.25
CA SER A 2 19.41 -9.68 -27.79
C SER A 2 17.97 -10.18 -27.62
N ASN A 3 17.35 -9.84 -26.49
CA ASN A 3 15.92 -9.90 -26.11
C ASN A 3 14.88 -10.28 -27.18
N SER A 4 13.85 -11.03 -26.77
CA SER A 4 12.55 -10.41 -26.42
C SER A 4 11.43 -11.43 -26.20
N GLY A 5 10.66 -11.20 -25.13
CA GLY A 5 9.20 -11.36 -25.17
C GLY A 5 8.63 -12.71 -24.76
N ALA A 6 8.25 -12.84 -23.48
CA ALA A 6 6.97 -13.42 -23.14
C ALA A 6 6.42 -12.80 -21.84
N PRO A 7 5.09 -12.63 -21.72
CA PRO A 7 4.44 -11.59 -20.94
C PRO A 7 3.85 -12.12 -19.63
N PHE A 8 3.75 -11.24 -18.63
CA PHE A 8 2.72 -11.23 -17.58
C PHE A 8 2.11 -12.59 -17.18
N SER A 9 2.87 -13.46 -16.50
CA SER A 9 2.26 -14.66 -15.91
C SER A 9 3.02 -15.15 -14.67
N HIS A 10 2.88 -14.44 -13.57
CA HIS A 10 2.76 -15.04 -12.24
C HIS A 10 2.47 -13.93 -11.23
N TRP A 11 1.79 -14.27 -10.13
CA TRP A 11 1.18 -13.36 -9.14
C TRP A 11 -0.21 -12.87 -9.52
N TYR A 12 -1.09 -13.85 -9.74
CA TYR A 12 -2.45 -13.77 -9.21
C TYR A 12 -2.34 -13.50 -7.69
N LEU A 13 -2.49 -12.23 -7.27
CA LEU A 13 -3.05 -11.97 -5.96
C LEU A 13 -4.47 -12.54 -6.01
N SER A 14 -4.66 -13.70 -5.38
CA SER A 14 -5.94 -14.40 -5.42
C SER A 14 -7.04 -13.42 -4.99
N LYS A 15 -8.11 -13.34 -5.79
CA LYS A 15 -9.35 -12.63 -5.46
C LYS A 15 -10.13 -13.29 -4.30
N GLN A 16 -9.47 -14.09 -3.44
CA GLN A 16 -10.08 -14.82 -2.33
C GLN A 16 -9.81 -14.23 -0.95
N ALA A 17 -9.28 -13.00 -0.84
CA ALA A 17 -9.23 -12.29 0.43
C ALA A 17 -10.21 -11.10 0.51
N LEU A 18 -11.23 -11.05 -0.37
CA LEU A 18 -12.18 -9.92 -0.46
C LEU A 18 -13.51 -10.15 0.26
N THR A 19 -13.64 -11.18 1.08
CA THR A 19 -14.83 -11.39 1.91
C THR A 19 -14.45 -11.45 3.37
N SER A 20 -14.79 -10.38 4.11
CA SER A 20 -15.11 -10.36 5.54
C SER A 20 -14.65 -11.61 6.31
N CYS A 21 -13.42 -11.60 6.82
CA CYS A 21 -13.01 -12.52 7.87
C CYS A 21 -12.49 -11.71 9.05
N ALA A 22 -13.28 -11.68 10.12
CA ALA A 22 -12.77 -11.40 11.45
C ALA A 22 -11.70 -12.47 11.74
N GLY A 23 -10.43 -12.10 11.56
CA GLY A 23 -9.31 -13.02 11.77
C GLY A 23 -8.20 -13.02 10.71
N CYS A 24 -8.14 -12.09 9.76
CA CYS A 24 -6.91 -11.96 8.96
C CYS A 24 -5.73 -11.68 9.89
N PRO A 25 -4.69 -12.55 9.93
CA PRO A 25 -3.47 -12.22 10.63
C PRO A 25 -2.85 -10.96 9.99
N PRO A 26 -2.10 -10.14 10.75
CA PRO A 26 -1.32 -9.06 10.18
C PRO A 26 -0.51 -9.62 8.99
N ILE A 27 -0.51 -8.91 7.87
CA ILE A 27 0.34 -9.29 6.73
C ILE A 27 1.77 -9.39 7.27
N ASP A 28 2.31 -10.60 7.28
CA ASP A 28 3.69 -10.84 7.66
C ASP A 28 4.58 -10.29 6.53
N LEU A 29 5.11 -9.10 6.77
CA LEU A 29 6.04 -8.41 5.87
C LEU A 29 7.25 -9.26 5.48
N SER A 30 7.59 -10.31 6.25
CA SER A 30 8.68 -11.24 5.93
C SER A 30 8.33 -12.29 4.87
N THR A 31 7.04 -12.43 4.51
CA THR A 31 6.57 -13.34 3.44
C THR A 31 6.41 -12.66 2.08
N LEU A 32 6.60 -11.34 2.00
CA LEU A 32 6.70 -10.66 0.71
C LEU A 32 8.05 -11.03 0.08
N PRO A 33 8.09 -11.39 -1.22
CA PRO A 33 9.33 -11.78 -1.87
C PRO A 33 10.38 -10.67 -1.67
N ALA A 34 11.54 -11.08 -1.16
CA ALA A 34 12.53 -10.23 -0.52
C ALA A 34 13.27 -9.24 -1.44
N ASP A 35 12.85 -9.05 -2.70
CA ASP A 35 13.76 -8.53 -3.72
C ASP A 35 13.70 -7.03 -3.98
N ASP A 36 12.73 -6.27 -3.44
CA ASP A 36 12.79 -4.80 -3.49
C ASP A 36 11.85 -4.14 -2.47
N THR A 37 12.17 -4.28 -1.17
CA THR A 37 11.48 -3.54 -0.10
C THR A 37 12.34 -2.39 0.39
N ARG A 38 11.85 -1.15 0.25
CA ARG A 38 12.56 0.06 0.69
C ARG A 38 11.77 0.78 1.78
N VAL A 39 12.42 1.08 2.90
CA VAL A 39 11.81 1.92 3.94
C VAL A 39 11.78 3.37 3.46
N LEU A 40 10.59 3.94 3.29
CA LEU A 40 10.42 5.34 2.92
C LEU A 40 10.39 6.27 4.14
N SER A 41 9.75 5.83 5.22
CA SER A 41 9.61 6.64 6.43
C SER A 41 9.32 5.77 7.66
N LYS A 42 9.87 6.18 8.81
CA LYS A 42 9.51 5.67 10.14
C LYS A 42 8.87 6.80 10.92
N GLN A 43 7.58 6.67 11.20
CA GLN A 43 6.80 7.62 11.97
C GLN A 43 6.51 7.02 13.35
N ARG A 44 6.28 7.87 14.37
CA ARG A 44 5.92 7.35 15.70
C ARG A 44 4.59 6.60 15.60
N GLY A 45 4.64 5.27 15.69
CA GLY A 45 3.50 4.36 15.58
C GLY A 45 3.11 3.95 14.16
N ALA A 46 3.95 4.20 13.14
CA ALA A 46 3.75 3.70 11.78
C ALA A 46 5.05 3.60 10.98
N ILE A 47 5.12 2.65 10.04
CA ILE A 47 6.17 2.53 9.04
C ILE A 47 5.57 2.65 7.65
N VAL A 48 6.30 3.30 6.74
CA VAL A 48 5.97 3.40 5.32
C VAL A 48 7.07 2.70 4.54
N LEU A 49 6.66 1.75 3.71
CA LEU A 49 7.50 0.93 2.87
C LEU A 49 7.09 1.12 1.41
N GLU A 50 8.05 1.04 0.52
CA GLU A 50 7.84 0.78 -0.90
C GLU A 50 8.11 -0.71 -1.14
N LEU A 51 7.21 -1.36 -1.87
CA LEU A 51 7.27 -2.77 -2.19
C LEU A 51 7.35 -2.92 -3.71
N ASN A 52 8.38 -3.61 -4.19
CA ASN A 52 8.59 -3.95 -5.61
C ASN A 52 8.51 -2.73 -6.54
N SER A 53 9.01 -1.56 -6.08
CA SER A 53 8.96 -0.28 -6.80
C SER A 53 7.59 0.10 -7.40
N SER A 54 6.50 -0.45 -6.85
CA SER A 54 5.16 -0.37 -7.48
C SER A 54 4.04 -0.05 -6.48
N LEU A 55 4.27 -0.31 -5.20
CA LEU A 55 3.27 -0.14 -4.15
C LEU A 55 3.87 0.56 -2.94
N VAL A 56 3.13 1.49 -2.35
CA VAL A 56 3.41 2.01 -1.01
C VAL A 56 2.57 1.25 0.00
N TYR A 57 3.22 0.70 1.01
CA TYR A 57 2.58 0.03 2.14
C TYR A 57 2.84 0.80 3.42
N LYS A 58 1.76 1.20 4.10
CA LYS A 58 1.82 1.86 5.39
C LYS A 58 1.18 0.97 6.45
N SER A 59 1.87 0.74 7.56
CA SER A 59 1.37 -0.10 8.65
C SER A 59 1.78 0.44 10.01
N GLY A 60 0.92 0.26 11.02
CA GLY A 60 1.26 0.54 12.41
C GLY A 60 0.05 0.83 13.29
N SER A 61 0.34 1.09 14.56
CA SER A 61 -0.67 1.23 15.60
C SER A 61 -1.55 2.47 15.49
N ARG A 62 -1.09 3.47 14.74
CA ARG A 62 -1.83 4.71 14.48
C ARG A 62 -2.59 4.72 13.16
N ILE A 63 -2.46 3.68 12.35
CA ILE A 63 -3.18 3.56 11.09
C ILE A 63 -4.62 3.16 11.38
N ARG A 64 -5.57 3.97 10.91
CA ARG A 64 -7.00 3.81 11.17
C ARG A 64 -7.79 3.96 9.88
N ARG A 65 -9.02 3.46 9.88
CA ARG A 65 -9.96 3.57 8.75
C ARG A 65 -10.15 5.01 8.27
N ASN A 66 -10.00 5.99 9.16
CA ASN A 66 -10.09 7.40 8.81
C ASN A 66 -9.09 7.84 7.73
N GLU A 67 -7.89 7.23 7.66
CA GLU A 67 -6.92 7.56 6.60
C GLU A 67 -7.43 7.15 5.21
N GLU A 68 -8.02 5.96 5.09
CA GLU A 68 -8.65 5.49 3.85
C GLU A 68 -9.83 6.39 3.46
N VAL A 69 -10.70 6.69 4.42
CA VAL A 69 -11.88 7.52 4.19
C VAL A 69 -11.45 8.92 3.74
N ALA A 70 -10.44 9.51 4.37
CA ALA A 70 -9.91 10.81 3.99
C ALA A 70 -9.40 10.79 2.53
N MET A 71 -8.61 9.80 2.13
CA MET A 71 -8.13 9.69 0.75
C MET A 71 -9.27 9.54 -0.26
N ARG A 72 -10.30 8.75 0.06
CA ARG A 72 -11.49 8.60 -0.80
C ARG A 72 -12.26 9.92 -0.94
N LEU A 73 -12.43 10.65 0.15
CA LEU A 73 -13.09 11.96 0.13
C LEU A 73 -12.30 12.97 -0.70
N VAL A 74 -10.98 13.05 -0.51
CA VAL A 74 -10.11 13.93 -1.31
C VAL A 74 -10.22 13.58 -2.79
N LYS A 75 -10.17 12.30 -3.14
CA LYS A 75 -10.33 11.82 -4.53
C LYS A 75 -11.70 12.17 -5.12
N GLN A 76 -12.75 12.11 -4.31
CA GLN A 76 -14.12 12.34 -4.77
C GLN A 76 -14.44 13.82 -4.99
N TYR A 77 -13.88 14.70 -4.16
CA TYR A 77 -14.30 16.10 -4.08
C TYR A 77 -13.23 17.10 -4.52
N THR A 78 -12.04 16.65 -4.93
CA THR A 78 -10.95 17.52 -5.38
C THR A 78 -10.18 16.89 -6.53
N ASP A 79 -9.47 17.72 -7.30
CA ASP A 79 -8.53 17.27 -8.34
C ASP A 79 -7.11 17.01 -7.78
N VAL A 80 -6.93 17.05 -6.46
CA VAL A 80 -5.64 16.78 -5.83
C VAL A 80 -5.29 15.31 -6.07
N PRO A 81 -4.13 15.00 -6.67
CA PRO A 81 -3.73 13.63 -6.89
C PRO A 81 -3.53 12.95 -5.53
N VAL A 82 -4.21 11.83 -5.33
CA VAL A 82 -4.05 10.96 -4.17
C VAL A 82 -3.77 9.52 -4.62
N PRO A 83 -3.14 8.70 -3.78
CA PRO A 83 -2.92 7.29 -4.09
C PRO A 83 -4.23 6.52 -4.23
N ASP A 84 -4.25 5.54 -5.12
CA ASP A 84 -5.33 4.55 -5.17
C ASP A 84 -5.12 3.50 -4.10
N ILE A 85 -6.17 3.25 -3.31
CA ILE A 85 -6.14 2.22 -2.27
C ILE A 85 -6.35 0.86 -2.93
N MET A 86 -5.33 -0.01 -2.83
CA MET A 86 -5.38 -1.38 -3.35
C MET A 86 -5.94 -2.35 -2.32
N PHE A 87 -5.58 -2.18 -1.05
CA PHE A 87 -6.10 -2.95 0.07
C PHE A 87 -5.94 -2.19 1.39
N SER A 88 -6.79 -2.52 2.36
CA SER A 88 -6.68 -2.04 3.73
C SER A 88 -7.17 -3.08 4.73
N ALA A 89 -6.57 -3.11 5.91
CA ALA A 89 -7.02 -3.93 7.03
C ALA A 89 -6.83 -3.19 8.35
N TYR A 90 -7.77 -3.36 9.27
CA TYR A 90 -7.81 -2.63 10.54
C TYR A 90 -8.21 -3.56 11.68
N HIS A 91 -7.58 -3.37 12.83
CA HIS A 91 -7.85 -4.09 14.07
C HIS A 91 -7.71 -3.15 15.29
N SER A 92 -7.92 -3.65 16.51
CA SER A 92 -7.87 -2.83 17.74
C SER A 92 -6.52 -2.12 17.88
N GLU A 93 -5.44 -2.86 17.64
CA GLU A 93 -4.07 -2.38 17.82
C GLU A 93 -3.52 -1.52 16.68
N GLY A 94 -4.24 -1.33 15.57
CA GLY A 94 -3.72 -0.59 14.43
C GLY A 94 -4.33 -0.98 13.09
N GLY A 95 -3.55 -0.81 12.03
CA GLY A 95 -3.95 -1.24 10.70
C GLY A 95 -2.85 -1.11 9.68
N ASN A 96 -3.21 -1.46 8.45
CA ASN A 96 -2.36 -1.38 7.29
C ASN A 96 -3.15 -0.93 6.06
N ILE A 97 -2.47 -0.24 5.17
CA ILE A 97 -3.02 0.24 3.91
C ILE A 97 -1.95 0.14 2.82
N GLY A 98 -2.32 -0.55 1.73
CA GLY A 98 -1.54 -0.63 0.51
C GLY A 98 -2.13 0.29 -0.54
N MET A 99 -1.29 1.13 -1.14
CA MET A 99 -1.70 2.18 -2.06
C MET A 99 -0.72 2.35 -3.23
N THR A 100 -1.20 2.85 -4.36
CA THR A 100 -0.35 3.11 -5.53
C THR A 100 0.66 4.22 -5.27
N ILE A 101 1.76 4.22 -6.03
CA ILE A 101 2.68 5.34 -6.07
C ILE A 101 2.04 6.45 -6.93
N ILE A 102 1.99 7.68 -6.43
CA ILE A 102 1.68 8.84 -7.29
C ILE A 102 2.95 9.17 -8.08
N PRO A 103 2.93 9.02 -9.41
CA PRO A 103 4.10 9.37 -10.22
C PRO A 103 4.18 10.89 -10.30
N LYS A 104 5.04 11.52 -9.48
CA LYS A 104 5.45 12.93 -9.57
C LYS A 104 6.54 13.26 -8.55
N SER A 105 7.15 14.43 -8.73
CA SER A 105 8.23 14.98 -7.92
C SER A 105 7.82 15.26 -6.46
N PRO A 106 8.79 15.28 -5.52
CA PRO A 106 8.54 15.64 -4.12
C PRO A 106 7.78 16.95 -4.00
N LEU A 107 6.90 17.06 -3.00
CA LEU A 107 6.26 18.32 -2.64
C LEU A 107 7.35 19.38 -2.38
N GLN A 108 7.44 20.35 -3.27
CA GLN A 108 8.29 21.52 -3.06
C GLN A 108 7.50 22.52 -2.22
N PHE A 109 8.02 22.83 -1.03
CA PHE A 109 7.50 23.92 -0.23
C PHE A 109 8.17 25.21 -0.73
N SER A 110 7.37 26.09 -1.34
CA SER A 110 7.76 27.46 -1.70
C SER A 110 7.83 28.37 -0.49
#